data_AF-A0A2T9JD88-F1
#
_entry.id   AF-A0A2T9JD88-F1
#
_cell.length_a   1.000
_cell.length_b   1.000
_cell.length_c   1.000
_cell.angle_alpha   90.00
_cell.angle_beta   90.00
_cell.angle_gamma   90.00
#
_symmetry.space_group_name_H-M   'P 1'
#
loop_
_entity.id
_entity.type
_entity.pdbx_description
1 polymer ?
#
loop_
_entity_poly.entity_id
_entity_poly.type
_entity_poly.pdbx_seq_one_letter_code
_entity_poly.pdbx_strand_id
1 'polypeptide(L)'
;MNRPLQKAHLVSVNLPASAVEALDARVVAGEFASLDEAVTAALLELEHFRAVDLLGGEAAFNALAEEVEADPSAGMGEVDAFEFLHALKSRYEQMAAARGDRA
;
A
#
# COMPACT_ATOMS: atom_id res chain seq x y z
N MET A 1 -5.35 10.37 15.09
CA MET A 1 -6.68 10.94 14.81
C MET A 1 -7.17 10.36 13.50
N ASN A 2 -8.24 9.55 13.54
CA ASN A 2 -8.84 8.97 12.33
C ASN A 2 -9.35 10.11 11.45
N ARG A 3 -8.76 10.30 10.26
CA ARG A 3 -9.36 11.20 9.27
C ARG A 3 -10.77 10.68 8.99
N PRO A 4 -11.81 11.53 9.01
CA PRO A 4 -13.12 11.10 8.57
C PRO A 4 -12.96 10.65 7.12
N LEU A 5 -13.30 9.38 6.83
CA LEU A 5 -13.47 8.89 5.47
C LEU A 5 -14.43 9.85 4.80
N GLN A 6 -13.92 10.70 3.90
CA GLN A 6 -14.73 11.62 3.14
C GLN A 6 -15.85 10.81 2.49
N LYS A 7 -17.10 11.29 2.64
CA LYS A 7 -18.33 10.70 2.10
C LYS A 7 -18.03 10.00 0.77
N ALA A 8 -18.34 8.72 0.67
CA ALA A 8 -18.12 7.89 -0.51
C ALA A 8 -18.42 8.70 -1.79
N HIS A 9 -17.38 9.04 -2.53
CA HIS A 9 -17.53 9.68 -3.82
C HIS A 9 -18.17 8.65 -4.74
N LEU A 10 -19.47 8.82 -5.02
CA LEU A 10 -20.16 8.01 -6.03
C LEU A 10 -19.51 8.31 -7.37
N VAL A 11 -18.77 7.33 -7.89
CA VAL A 11 -18.12 7.39 -9.21
C VAL A 11 -19.02 6.65 -10.20
N SER A 12 -19.41 7.33 -11.28
CA SER A 12 -20.11 6.70 -12.39
C SER A 12 -19.10 6.22 -13.42
N VAL A 13 -19.21 4.95 -13.82
CA VAL A 13 -18.36 4.33 -14.85
C VAL A 13 -19.23 3.88 -16.01
N ASN A 14 -18.72 4.04 -17.23
CA ASN A 14 -19.37 3.53 -18.42
C ASN A 14 -18.62 2.28 -18.89
N LEU A 15 -19.30 1.14 -18.88
CA LEU A 15 -18.74 -0.15 -19.27
C LEU A 15 -19.45 -0.68 -20.52
N PRO A 16 -18.75 -1.40 -21.40
CA PRO A 16 -19.40 -2.11 -22.49
C PRO A 16 -20.35 -3.17 -21.94
N ALA A 17 -21.45 -3.43 -22.66
CA ALA A 17 -22.49 -4.37 -22.22
C ALA A 17 -21.93 -5.76 -21.89
N SER A 18 -20.97 -6.24 -22.67
CA SER A 18 -20.32 -7.54 -22.44
C SER A 18 -19.55 -7.60 -21.11
N ALA A 19 -18.97 -6.49 -20.65
CA ALA A 19 -18.29 -6.45 -19.35
C ALA A 19 -19.29 -6.45 -18.19
N VAL A 20 -20.42 -5.75 -18.37
CA VAL A 20 -21.51 -5.75 -17.37
C VAL A 20 -22.09 -7.16 -17.23
N GLU A 21 -22.38 -7.84 -18.34
CA GLU A 21 -22.89 -9.22 -18.34
C GLU A 21 -21.92 -10.20 -17.67
N ALA A 22 -20.61 -10.07 -17.93
CA ALA A 22 -19.60 -10.91 -17.30
C ALA A 22 -19.52 -10.69 -15.78
N LEU A 23 -19.62 -9.44 -15.32
CA LEU A 23 -19.63 -9.12 -13.89
C LEU A 23 -20.93 -9.56 -13.21
N ASP A 24 -22.07 -9.38 -13.86
CA ASP A 24 -23.37 -9.81 -13.36
C ASP A 24 -23.45 -11.34 -13.21
N ALA A 25 -22.87 -12.10 -14.14
CA ALA A 25 -22.76 -13.55 -14.02
C ALA A 25 -22.02 -14.00 -12.75
N ARG A 26 -20.97 -13.26 -12.34
CA ARG A 26 -20.21 -13.54 -11.10
C ARG A 26 -21.02 -13.19 -9.86
N VAL A 27 -21.83 -12.13 -9.90
CA VAL A 27 -22.78 -11.79 -8.83
C VAL A 27 -23.85 -12.87 -8.70
N VAL A 28 -24.44 -13.33 -9.80
CA VAL A 28 -25.43 -14.41 -9.82
C VAL A 28 -24.84 -15.73 -9.32
N ALA A 29 -23.56 -16.00 -9.60
CA ALA A 29 -22.84 -17.14 -9.06
C ALA A 29 -22.53 -17.03 -7.55
N GLY A 30 -22.77 -15.87 -6.94
CA GLY A 30 -22.52 -15.61 -5.53
C GLY A 30 -21.06 -15.28 -5.20
N GLU A 31 -20.22 -14.97 -6.19
CA GLU A 31 -18.84 -14.54 -5.96
C GLU A 31 -18.77 -13.15 -5.32
N PHE A 32 -19.74 -12.28 -5.63
CA PHE A 32 -19.88 -10.94 -5.06
C PHE A 32 -21.33 -10.66 -4.67
N ALA A 33 -21.54 -9.84 -3.64
CA ALA A 33 -22.86 -9.48 -3.15
C ALA A 33 -23.57 -8.44 -4.02
N SER A 34 -22.84 -7.71 -4.87
CA SER A 34 -23.39 -6.68 -5.75
C SER A 34 -22.51 -6.41 -6.97
N LEU A 35 -23.09 -5.75 -7.98
CA LEU A 35 -22.35 -5.31 -9.16
C LEU A 35 -21.25 -4.29 -8.82
N ASP A 36 -21.50 -3.37 -7.88
CA ASP A 36 -20.50 -2.39 -7.44
C ASP A 36 -19.27 -3.07 -6.80
N GLU A 37 -19.50 -4.12 -6.02
CA GLU A 37 -18.42 -4.94 -5.44
C GLU A 37 -17.65 -5.68 -6.53
N ALA A 38 -18.34 -6.28 -7.50
CA ALA A 38 -17.70 -6.95 -8.63
C ALA A 38 -16.86 -5.99 -9.49
N VAL A 39 -17.36 -4.78 -9.74
CA VAL A 39 -16.61 -3.71 -10.44
C VAL A 39 -15.38 -3.30 -9.65
N THR A 40 -15.53 -3.12 -8.34
CA THR A 40 -14.40 -2.75 -7.46
C THR A 40 -13.31 -3.83 -7.48
N ALA A 41 -13.70 -5.11 -7.38
CA ALA A 41 -12.76 -6.23 -7.44
C ALA A 41 -12.02 -6.27 -8.79
N ALA A 42 -12.71 -6.08 -9.91
CA ALA A 42 -12.09 -6.06 -11.23
C ALA A 42 -11.11 -4.89 -11.40
N LEU A 43 -11.40 -3.72 -10.82
CA LEU A 43 -10.49 -2.57 -10.83
C LEU A 43 -9.24 -2.82 -9.96
N LEU A 44 -9.40 -3.47 -8.81
CA LEU A 44 -8.27 -3.86 -7.96
C LEU A 44 -7.36 -4.87 -8.66
N GLU A 45 -7.95 -5.83 -9.36
CA GLU A 45 -7.22 -6.81 -10.17
C GLU A 45 -6.45 -6.13 -11.32
N LEU A 46 -7.07 -5.16 -12.00
CA LEU A 46 -6.40 -4.36 -13.03
C LEU A 46 -5.23 -3.56 -12.48
N GLU A 47 -5.39 -2.93 -11.31
CA GLU A 47 -4.30 -2.19 -10.65
C GLU A 47 -3.16 -3.12 -10.23
N HIS A 48 -3.47 -4.34 -9.78
CA HIS A 48 -2.45 -5.34 -9.50
C HIS A 48 -1.63 -5.70 -10.76
N PHE A 49 -2.30 -6.04 -11.87
CA PHE A 49 -1.59 -6.32 -13.13
C PHE A 49 -0.74 -5.14 -13.61
N ARG A 50 -1.26 -3.92 -13.46
CA ARG A 50 -0.51 -2.71 -13.79
C ARG A 50 0.72 -2.53 -12.90
N ALA A 51 0.61 -2.80 -11.61
CA ALA A 51 1.73 -2.74 -10.68
C ALA A 51 2.80 -3.79 -11.03
N VAL A 52 2.36 -5.00 -11.37
CA VAL A 52 3.23 -6.10 -11.84
C VAL A 52 3.99 -5.68 -13.10
N ASP A 53 3.29 -5.14 -14.10
CA ASP A 53 3.91 -4.66 -15.34
C ASP A 53 4.92 -3.53 -15.09
N LEU A 54 4.59 -2.57 -14.21
CA LEU A 54 5.47 -1.45 -13.85
C LEU A 54 6.78 -1.89 -13.21
N LEU A 55 6.75 -2.97 -12.42
CA LEU A 55 7.95 -3.52 -11.76
C LEU A 55 8.75 -4.47 -12.66
N GLY A 56 8.25 -4.76 -13.88
CA GLY A 56 8.92 -5.65 -14.82
C GLY A 56 8.56 -7.12 -14.65
N GLY A 57 7.41 -7.41 -14.04
CA GLY A 57 6.82 -8.74 -13.96
C GLY A 57 6.66 -9.29 -12.55
N GLU A 58 5.97 -10.44 -12.47
CA GLU A 58 5.48 -11.05 -11.23
C GLU A 58 6.59 -11.32 -10.21
N ALA A 59 7.76 -11.76 -10.67
CA ALA A 59 8.89 -12.06 -9.80
C ALA A 59 9.44 -10.80 -9.11
N ALA A 60 9.48 -9.66 -9.81
CA ALA A 60 9.94 -8.40 -9.25
C ALA A 60 8.91 -7.80 -8.29
N PHE A 61 7.62 -7.93 -8.61
CA PHE A 61 6.53 -7.54 -7.72
C PHE A 61 6.56 -8.33 -6.41
N ASN A 62 6.67 -9.66 -6.47
CA ASN A 62 6.71 -10.49 -5.27
C ASN A 62 7.97 -10.25 -4.43
N ALA A 63 9.14 -10.06 -5.05
CA ALA A 63 10.36 -9.72 -4.30
C ALA A 63 10.22 -8.39 -3.54
N LEU A 64 9.60 -7.39 -4.17
CA LEU A 64 9.34 -6.11 -3.51
C LEU A 64 8.29 -6.24 -2.39
N ALA A 65 7.23 -7.02 -2.61
CA ALA A 65 6.21 -7.27 -1.60
C ALA A 65 6.82 -7.96 -0.36
N GLU A 66 7.66 -8.98 -0.57
CA GLU A 66 8.40 -9.66 0.50
C GLU A 66 9.33 -8.70 1.25
N GLU A 67 10.03 -7.80 0.53
CA GLU A 67 10.90 -6.80 1.16
C GLU A 67 10.10 -5.81 2.03
N VAL A 68 8.95 -5.35 1.55
CA VAL A 68 8.06 -4.43 2.29
C VAL A 68 7.43 -5.12 3.51
N GLU A 69 7.00 -6.36 3.38
CA GLU A 69 6.44 -7.13 4.51
C GLU A 69 7.50 -7.47 5.56
N ALA A 70 8.74 -7.71 5.13
CA ALA A 70 9.86 -7.99 6.02
C ALA A 70 10.44 -6.73 6.67
N ASP A 71 10.11 -5.53 6.18
CA ASP A 71 10.63 -4.28 6.71
C ASP A 71 10.12 -4.07 8.16
N PRO A 72 11.00 -4.12 9.17
CA PRO A 72 10.61 -3.92 10.57
C PRO A 72 10.12 -2.49 10.85
N SER A 73 10.29 -1.56 9.90
CA SER A 73 9.74 -0.22 9.93
C SER A 73 8.35 -0.11 9.28
N ALA A 74 7.84 -1.18 8.64
CA ALA A 74 6.48 -1.29 8.16
C ALA A 74 5.50 -1.25 9.36
N GLY A 75 5.08 -0.04 9.73
CA GLY A 75 4.27 0.21 10.92
C GLY A 75 4.84 1.27 11.86
N MET A 76 6.09 1.71 11.67
CA MET A 76 6.49 3.02 12.18
C MET A 76 5.69 4.05 11.40
N GLY A 77 4.81 4.77 12.10
CA GLY A 77 4.04 5.86 11.50
C GLY A 77 4.95 6.96 10.96
N GLU A 78 4.36 8.10 10.59
CA GLU A 78 5.13 9.29 10.20
C GLU A 78 6.25 9.57 11.22
N VAL A 79 7.49 9.41 10.78
CA VAL A 79 8.67 9.76 11.59
C VAL A 79 8.95 11.24 11.35
N ASP A 80 8.91 12.05 12.40
CA ASP A 80 9.39 13.42 12.31
C ASP A 80 10.90 13.41 12.04
N ALA A 81 11.27 13.85 10.84
CA ALA A 81 12.65 13.84 10.38
C ALA A 81 13.57 14.69 11.26
N PHE A 82 13.07 15.80 11.83
CA PHE A 82 13.87 16.65 12.71
C PHE A 82 14.10 16.00 14.07
N GLU A 83 13.07 15.36 14.64
CA GLU A 83 13.19 14.62 15.90
C GLU A 83 14.17 13.45 15.75
N PHE A 84 14.04 12.67 14.68
CA PHE A 84 14.92 11.54 14.39
C PHE A 84 16.37 11.97 14.20
N LEU A 85 16.64 12.99 13.37
CA LEU A 85 17.99 13.46 13.12
C LEU A 85 18.63 14.07 14.37
N HIS A 86 17.84 14.73 15.22
CA HIS A 86 18.33 15.28 16.47
C HIS A 86 18.69 14.18 17.48
N ALA A 87 17.85 13.16 17.61
CA ALA A 87 18.15 11.99 18.44
C ALA A 87 19.40 11.24 17.94
N LEU A 88 19.54 11.09 16.62
CA LEU A 88 20.69 10.46 15.99
C LEU A 88 21.98 11.23 16.29
N LYS A 89 21.96 12.57 16.14
CA LYS A 89 23.10 13.44 16.46
C LYS A 89 23.52 13.28 17.92
N SER A 90 22.58 13.38 18.86
CA SER A 90 22.89 13.24 20.29
C SER A 90 23.48 11.88 20.64
N ARG A 91 23.03 10.81 19.97
CA ARG A 91 23.60 9.46 20.15
C ARG A 91 25.06 9.38 19.66
N TYR A 92 25.38 10.01 18.54
CA TYR A 92 26.76 10.08 18.05
C TYR A 92 27.67 10.92 18.96
N GLU A 93 27.17 12.02 19.52
CA GLU A 93 27.92 12.84 20.48
C GLU A 93 28.24 12.05 21.76
N GLN A 94 27.29 11.28 22.28
CA GLN A 94 27.52 10.39 23.42
C GLN A 94 28.55 9.29 23.13
N MET A 95 28.48 8.68 21.93
CA MET A 95 29.48 7.70 21.50
C MET A 95 30.87 8.30 21.33
N ALA A 96 30.96 9.53 20.82
CA ALA A 96 32.22 10.26 20.69
C ALA A 96 32.81 10.60 22.06
N ALA A 97 32.00 11.09 23.00
CA ALA A 97 32.41 11.37 24.37
C ALA A 97 32.91 10.11 25.09
N ALA A 98 32.18 8.99 24.97
CA ALA A 98 32.57 7.72 25.56
C ALA A 98 33.85 7.10 24.96
N ARG A 99 34.22 7.48 23.73
CA ARG A 99 35.50 7.12 23.10
C ARG A 99 36.65 8.04 23.54
N GLY A 100 36.36 9.32 23.77
CA GLY A 100 37.35 10.28 24.28
C GLY A 100 37.75 10.00 25.73
N ASP A 101 36.88 9.42 26.53
CA ASP A 101 37.11 9.11 27.96
C ASP A 101 37.94 7.82 28.20
N ARG A 102 38.29 7.10 27.13
CA ARG A 102 39.11 5.86 27.16
C ARG A 102 40.53 6.04 26.61
N ALA A 103 40.92 7.25 26.22
CA ALA A 103 42.24 7.61 25.70
C ALA A 103 43.00 8.48 26.70
#